data_AF-A0A1Y1JTP1-F1
#
_entry.id   AF-A0A1Y1JTP1-F1
#
_cell.length_a   1.000
_cell.length_b   1.000
_cell.length_c   1.000
_cell.angle_alpha   90.00
_cell.angle_beta   90.00
_cell.angle_gamma   90.00
#
_symmetry.space_group_name_H-M   'P 1'
#
loop_
_entity.id
_entity.type
_entity.pdbx_description
1 polymer ?
#
loop_
_entity_poly.entity_id
_entity_poly.type
_entity_poly.pdbx_seq_one_letter_code
_entity_poly.pdbx_strand_id
1 'polypeptide(L)'
;MNIKEKDLLISNFLDKYSVKKFSACFCFSITMWIHLNYGDVGLQTFLKEICKDSAMVVVEPQPWKCYKSAVKRMKLANSEFAHYKHLKDRSNIECKIDQVLLEVEGVAKVTETINTSWGRKISIFRTT
;
A
#
# COMPACT_ATOMS: atom_id res chain seq x y z
N MET A 1 6.57 16.45 7.10
CA MET A 1 7.37 16.39 5.86
C MET A 1 6.45 16.67 4.69
N ASN A 2 6.71 17.71 3.91
CA ASN A 2 5.91 17.95 2.69
C ASN A 2 6.38 17.01 1.55
N ILE A 3 5.59 16.91 0.47
CA ILE A 3 5.89 16.01 -0.67
C ILE A 3 7.28 16.29 -1.28
N LYS A 4 7.69 17.56 -1.38
CA LYS A 4 8.99 17.94 -1.95
C LYS A 4 10.15 17.50 -1.09
N GLU A 5 10.03 17.61 0.23
CA GLU A 5 11.06 17.14 1.17
C GLU A 5 11.24 15.62 1.09
N LYS A 6 10.13 14.88 0.98
CA LYS A 6 10.14 13.43 0.78
C LYS A 6 10.85 13.04 -0.51
N ASP A 7 10.44 13.65 -1.64
CA ASP A 7 10.99 13.36 -2.95
C ASP A 7 12.49 13.68 -3.02
N LEU A 8 12.91 14.79 -2.38
CA LEU A 8 14.33 15.16 -2.28
C LEU A 8 15.14 14.14 -1.47
N LEU A 9 14.59 13.65 -0.35
CA LEU A 9 15.25 12.64 0.48
C LEU A 9 15.44 11.32 -0.26
N ILE A 10 14.41 10.87 -0.99
CA ILE A 10 14.48 9.66 -1.82
C ILE A 10 15.50 9.84 -2.95
N SER A 11 15.44 10.95 -3.69
CA SER A 11 16.40 11.24 -4.76
C SER A 11 17.83 11.25 -4.24
N ASN A 12 18.10 11.98 -3.15
CA ASN A 12 19.43 12.06 -2.56
C ASN A 12 19.96 10.68 -2.14
N PHE A 13 19.09 9.80 -1.62
CA PHE A 13 19.49 8.44 -1.28
C PHE A 13 19.83 7.64 -2.53
N LEU A 14 18.98 7.66 -3.56
CA LEU A 14 19.20 6.94 -4.81
C LEU A 14 20.47 7.41 -5.52
N ASP A 15 20.68 8.72 -5.59
CA ASP A 15 21.87 9.36 -6.18
C ASP A 15 23.15 8.96 -5.45
N LYS A 16 23.11 8.95 -4.11
CA LYS A 16 24.24 8.50 -3.27
C LYS A 16 24.71 7.09 -3.62
N TYR A 17 23.81 6.21 -4.03
CA TYR A 17 24.13 4.83 -4.43
C TYR A 17 24.18 4.64 -5.95
N SER A 18 24.08 5.71 -6.74
CA SER A 18 24.08 5.67 -8.21
C SER A 18 23.05 4.70 -8.79
N VAL A 19 21.89 4.61 -8.14
CA VAL A 19 20.75 3.78 -8.58
C VAL A 19 19.57 4.69 -8.92
N LYS A 20 18.72 4.25 -9.86
CA LYS A 20 17.53 5.04 -10.27
C LYS A 20 16.26 4.70 -9.49
N LYS A 21 16.21 3.50 -8.92
CA LYS A 21 15.08 2.96 -8.15
C LYS A 21 15.61 2.02 -7.07
N PHE A 22 14.84 1.82 -6.01
CA PHE A 22 15.05 0.71 -5.09
C PHE A 22 14.85 -0.62 -5.82
N SER A 23 15.63 -1.64 -5.47
CA SER A 23 15.46 -2.98 -6.08
C SER A 23 14.10 -3.59 -5.74
N ALA A 24 13.62 -3.39 -4.51
CA ALA A 24 12.31 -3.84 -4.07
C ALA A 24 11.75 -2.94 -2.96
N CYS A 25 10.42 -2.77 -2.95
CA CYS A 25 9.67 -2.21 -1.83
C CYS A 25 8.73 -3.28 -1.27
N PHE A 26 8.77 -3.46 0.06
CA PHE A 26 7.94 -4.42 0.78
C PHE A 26 6.82 -3.70 1.54
N CYS A 27 5.59 -3.96 1.12
CA CYS A 27 4.37 -3.41 1.67
C CYS A 27 3.61 -4.52 2.43
N PHE A 28 4.22 -4.99 3.52
CA PHE A 28 3.64 -6.05 4.34
C PHE A 28 2.74 -5.48 5.42
N SER A 29 1.46 -5.87 5.40
CA SER A 29 0.54 -5.55 6.50
C SER A 29 0.46 -4.06 6.86
N ILE A 30 0.56 -3.17 5.87
CA ILE A 30 0.51 -1.72 6.09
C ILE A 30 -0.65 -1.04 5.34
N THR A 31 -1.17 -1.63 4.27
CA THR A 31 -2.19 -1.01 3.41
C THR A 31 -3.46 -0.66 4.16
N MET A 32 -3.92 -1.51 5.08
CA MET A 32 -5.08 -1.21 5.93
C MET A 32 -4.89 0.04 6.77
N TRP A 33 -3.71 0.22 7.36
CA TRP A 33 -3.45 1.35 8.24
C TRP A 33 -3.39 2.65 7.46
N ILE A 34 -2.76 2.62 6.28
CA ILE A 34 -2.75 3.77 5.37
C ILE A 34 -4.18 4.13 4.96
N HIS A 35 -4.97 3.13 4.57
CA HIS A 35 -6.35 3.32 4.13
C HIS A 35 -7.24 3.90 5.25
N LEU A 36 -7.13 3.38 6.48
CA LEU A 36 -7.90 3.88 7.63
C LEU A 36 -7.52 5.32 8.02
N ASN A 37 -6.24 5.69 7.90
CA ASN A 37 -5.74 7.00 8.34
C ASN A 37 -5.77 8.08 7.24
N TYR A 38 -5.76 7.70 5.96
CA TYR A 38 -5.65 8.65 4.84
C TYR A 38 -6.69 8.44 3.73
N GLY A 39 -7.63 7.51 3.92
CA GLY A 39 -8.73 7.27 2.98
C GLY A 39 -8.31 6.58 1.68
N ASP A 40 -9.27 6.42 0.75
CA ASP A 40 -9.03 5.75 -0.52
C ASP A 40 -7.94 6.48 -1.34
N VAL A 41 -7.96 7.82 -1.33
CA VAL A 41 -6.96 8.67 -2.01
C VAL A 41 -5.57 8.47 -1.44
N GLY A 42 -5.43 8.44 -0.11
CA GLY A 42 -4.13 8.25 0.52
C GLY A 42 -3.52 6.89 0.21
N LEU A 43 -4.34 5.83 0.22
CA LEU A 43 -3.89 4.50 -0.18
C LEU A 43 -3.45 4.48 -1.66
N GLN A 44 -4.25 5.05 -2.56
CA GLN A 44 -3.92 5.10 -3.99
C GLN A 44 -2.65 5.88 -4.26
N THR A 45 -2.48 7.05 -3.66
CA THR A 45 -1.26 7.87 -3.79
C THR A 45 -0.05 7.08 -3.30
N PHE A 46 -0.12 6.46 -2.12
CA PHE A 46 0.97 5.65 -1.59
C PHE A 46 1.36 4.51 -2.54
N LEU A 47 0.39 3.76 -3.08
CA LEU A 47 0.65 2.65 -4.00
C LEU A 47 1.34 3.13 -5.30
N LYS A 48 0.93 4.29 -5.83
CA LYS A 48 1.57 4.89 -7.01
C LYS A 48 3.00 5.34 -6.73
N GLU A 49 3.25 5.93 -5.57
CA GLU A 49 4.58 6.39 -5.18
C GLU A 49 5.58 5.24 -5.02
N ILE A 50 5.20 4.14 -4.35
CA ILE A 50 6.11 3.00 -4.19
C ILE A 50 6.46 2.34 -5.53
N CYS A 51 5.54 2.37 -6.52
CA CYS A 51 5.82 1.91 -7.89
C CYS A 51 6.78 2.84 -8.63
N LYS A 52 6.68 4.16 -8.44
CA LYS A 52 7.58 5.13 -9.07
C LYS A 52 9.03 4.89 -8.65
N ASP A 53 9.24 4.65 -7.35
CA ASP A 53 10.58 4.66 -6.77
C ASP A 53 11.22 3.26 -6.67
N SER A 54 10.54 2.19 -7.07
CA SER A 54 11.02 0.80 -6.87
C SER A 54 10.84 -0.08 -8.11
N ALA A 55 11.84 -0.90 -8.45
CA ALA A 55 11.77 -1.84 -9.57
C ALA A 55 10.81 -3.03 -9.32
N MET A 56 10.64 -3.42 -8.05
CA MET A 56 9.71 -4.46 -7.62
C MET A 56 8.89 -3.95 -6.43
N VAL A 57 7.60 -4.27 -6.41
CA VAL A 57 6.70 -3.97 -5.31
C VAL A 57 6.04 -5.25 -4.83
N VAL A 58 6.17 -5.56 -3.55
CA VAL A 58 5.63 -6.76 -2.92
C VAL A 58 4.58 -6.35 -1.90
N VAL A 59 3.35 -6.82 -2.05
CA VAL A 59 2.22 -6.34 -1.24
C VAL A 59 1.52 -7.50 -0.54
N GLU A 60 1.36 -7.40 0.78
CA GLU A 60 0.49 -8.27 1.57
C GLU A 60 -0.67 -7.43 2.13
N PRO A 61 -1.80 -7.33 1.42
CA PRO A 61 -2.93 -6.55 1.88
C PRO A 61 -3.68 -7.26 3.02
N GLN A 62 -4.12 -6.50 4.02
CA GLN A 62 -4.97 -7.07 5.07
C GLN A 62 -6.44 -7.12 4.63
N PRO A 63 -7.15 -8.23 4.90
CA PRO A 63 -8.56 -8.38 4.55
C PRO A 63 -9.45 -7.45 5.37
N TRP A 64 -10.65 -7.16 4.85
CA TRP A 64 -11.61 -6.25 5.48
C TRP A 64 -11.99 -6.63 6.93
N LYS A 65 -11.92 -7.92 7.30
CA LYS A 65 -12.10 -8.36 8.70
C LYS A 65 -11.14 -7.65 9.66
N CYS A 66 -9.90 -7.39 9.23
CA CYS A 66 -8.91 -6.68 10.03
C CYS A 66 -9.28 -5.21 10.24
N TYR A 67 -9.90 -4.55 9.25
CA TYR A 67 -10.40 -3.17 9.37
C TYR A 67 -11.44 -3.07 10.48
N LYS A 68 -12.44 -3.98 10.46
CA LYS A 68 -13.50 -4.04 11.49
C LYS A 68 -12.91 -4.23 12.88
N SER A 69 -11.93 -5.14 13.03
CA SER A 69 -11.24 -5.36 14.31
C SER A 69 -10.48 -4.12 14.79
N ALA A 70 -9.77 -3.43 13.89
CA ALA A 70 -9.05 -2.20 14.23
C ALA A 70 -10.00 -1.08 14.67
N VAL A 71 -11.08 -0.85 13.92
CA VAL A 71 -12.11 0.15 14.25
C VAL A 71 -12.77 -0.18 15.59
N LYS A 72 -13.08 -1.46 15.86
CA LYS A 72 -13.62 -1.87 17.16
C LYS A 72 -12.67 -1.52 18.31
N ARG A 73 -11.36 -1.77 18.15
CA ARG A 73 -10.35 -1.41 19.16
C ARG A 73 -10.28 0.10 19.38
N MET A 74 -10.29 0.90 18.32
CA MET A 74 -10.26 2.37 18.46
C MET A 74 -11.49 2.90 19.19
N LYS A 75 -12.68 2.37 18.87
CA LYS A 75 -13.92 2.74 19.58
C LYS A 75 -13.84 2.45 21.08
N LEU A 76 -13.29 1.30 21.46
CA LEU A 76 -13.07 0.95 22.87
C LEU A 76 -12.08 1.89 23.57
N ALA A 77 -11.18 2.51 22.82
CA ALA A 77 -10.25 3.52 23.29
C ALA A 77 -10.79 4.96 23.18
N ASN A 78 -12.11 5.15 22.99
CA ASN A 78 -12.73 6.46 22.77
C ASN A 78 -12.08 7.27 21.63
N SER A 79 -11.64 6.57 20.58
CA SER A 79 -11.00 7.16 19.40
C SER A 79 -11.64 6.60 18.12
N GLU A 80 -11.37 7.23 16.97
CA GLU A 80 -11.88 6.77 15.69
C GLU A 80 -10.91 7.06 14.54
N PHE A 81 -11.06 6.28 13.46
CA PHE A 81 -10.42 6.58 12.18
C PHE A 81 -11.32 7.53 11.40
N ALA A 82 -10.88 8.78 11.22
CA ALA A 82 -11.66 9.84 10.57
C ALA A 82 -12.19 9.43 9.18
N HIS A 83 -11.38 8.71 8.41
CA HIS A 83 -11.74 8.29 7.05
C HIS A 83 -12.63 7.04 6.98
N TYR A 84 -12.73 6.24 8.05
CA TYR A 84 -13.41 4.93 8.01
C TYR A 84 -14.86 5.02 7.51
N LYS A 85 -15.61 6.04 7.94
CA LYS A 85 -17.00 6.27 7.54
C LYS A 85 -17.16 6.62 6.06
N HIS A 86 -16.09 7.06 5.41
CA HIS A 86 -16.08 7.55 4.03
C HIS A 86 -15.40 6.59 3.04
N LEU A 87 -14.73 5.53 3.52
CA LEU A 87 -14.09 4.55 2.65
C LEU A 87 -15.09 3.93 1.69
N LYS A 88 -14.76 3.91 0.40
CA LYS A 88 -15.59 3.31 -0.66
C LYS A 88 -15.23 1.85 -0.86
N ASP A 89 -13.95 1.53 -0.79
CA ASP A 89 -13.43 0.18 -1.04
C ASP A 89 -13.56 -0.72 0.20
N ARG A 90 -14.80 -1.12 0.51
CA ARG A 90 -15.14 -1.95 1.68
C ARG A 90 -15.24 -3.44 1.41
N SER A 91 -15.20 -3.84 0.14
CA SER A 91 -15.25 -5.23 -0.31
C SER A 91 -14.11 -5.50 -1.28
N ASN A 92 -13.51 -6.69 -1.19
CA ASN A 92 -12.42 -7.13 -2.06
C ASN A 92 -11.26 -6.13 -2.14
N ILE A 93 -10.86 -5.56 -1.00
CA ILE A 93 -9.81 -4.55 -0.92
C ILE A 93 -8.48 -5.05 -1.51
N GLU A 94 -8.22 -6.36 -1.39
CA GLU A 94 -7.07 -7.03 -1.98
C GLU A 94 -7.07 -6.90 -3.51
N CYS A 95 -8.22 -7.14 -4.15
CA CYS A 95 -8.37 -6.97 -5.60
C CYS A 95 -8.27 -5.51 -6.01
N LYS A 96 -8.73 -4.57 -5.18
CA LYS A 96 -8.63 -3.13 -5.48
C LYS A 96 -7.21 -2.61 -5.39
N ILE A 97 -6.44 -3.08 -4.41
CA ILE A 97 -5.01 -2.80 -4.34
C ILE A 97 -4.28 -3.33 -5.58
N ASP A 98 -4.56 -4.58 -5.97
CA ASP A 98 -3.99 -5.15 -7.22
C ASP A 98 -4.38 -4.28 -8.44
N GLN A 99 -5.65 -3.85 -8.54
CA GLN A 99 -6.12 -3.00 -9.65
C GLN A 99 -5.38 -1.65 -9.70
N VAL A 100 -5.27 -0.95 -8.57
CA VAL A 100 -4.60 0.36 -8.50
C VAL A 100 -3.13 0.26 -8.92
N LEU A 101 -2.45 -0.84 -8.54
CA LEU A 101 -1.07 -1.08 -8.94
C LEU A 101 -0.96 -1.32 -10.45
N LEU A 102 -1.89 -2.08 -11.03
CA LEU A 102 -1.93 -2.37 -12.47
C LEU A 102 -2.36 -1.17 -13.33
N GLU A 103 -2.98 -0.15 -12.75
CA GLU A 103 -3.28 1.13 -13.44
C GLU A 103 -2.04 2.02 -13.59
N VAL A 104 -0.94 1.71 -12.90
CA VAL A 104 0.33 2.45 -13.06
C VAL A 104 1.02 1.99 -14.34
N GLU A 105 1.35 2.96 -15.21
CA GLU A 105 2.07 2.68 -16.46
C GLU A 105 3.38 1.94 -16.19
N GLY A 106 3.62 0.89 -16.97
CA GLY A 106 4.83 0.08 -16.83
C GLY A 106 4.82 -0.92 -15.66
N VAL A 107 3.72 -1.04 -14.91
CA VAL A 107 3.58 -2.04 -13.85
C VAL A 107 2.90 -3.30 -14.36
N ALA A 108 3.49 -4.45 -14.05
CA ALA A 108 2.94 -5.77 -14.36
C ALA A 108 2.98 -6.67 -13.12
N LYS A 109 1.91 -7.46 -12.92
CA LYS A 109 1.89 -8.49 -11.88
C LYS A 109 2.75 -9.68 -12.31
N VAL A 110 3.72 -10.04 -11.48
CA VAL A 110 4.64 -11.16 -11.73
C VAL A 110 4.03 -12.45 -11.24
N THR A 111 3.59 -12.48 -9.99
CA THR A 111 3.01 -13.66 -9.35
C THR A 111 2.22 -13.29 -8.09
N GLU A 112 1.49 -14.25 -7.54
CA GLU A 112 0.92 -14.18 -6.20
C GLU A 112 1.07 -15.51 -5.47
N THR A 113 1.16 -15.47 -4.14
CA THR A 113 1.17 -16.68 -3.32
C THR A 113 -0.23 -17.26 -3.18
N ILE A 114 -0.31 -18.53 -2.81
CA ILE A 114 -1.53 -19.07 -2.22
C ILE A 114 -1.90 -18.28 -0.95
N ASN A 115 -3.16 -18.37 -0.54
CA ASN A 115 -3.59 -17.82 0.73
C ASN A 115 -2.88 -18.55 1.88
N THR A 116 -2.31 -17.77 2.78
CA THR A 116 -1.87 -18.21 4.11
C THR A 116 -3.06 -18.72 4.93
N SER A 117 -2.79 -19.46 6.00
CA SER A 117 -3.80 -20.00 6.92
C SER A 117 -4.70 -18.92 7.55
N TRP A 118 -4.23 -17.68 7.66
CA TRP A 118 -4.99 -16.53 8.15
C TRP A 118 -5.72 -15.74 7.04
N GLY A 119 -5.66 -16.22 5.80
CA GLY A 119 -6.41 -15.69 4.65
C GLY A 119 -5.79 -14.45 4.02
N ARG A 120 -4.46 -14.43 3.89
CA ARG A 120 -3.73 -13.37 3.18
C ARG A 120 -2.88 -13.95 2.07
N LYS A 121 -2.81 -13.24 0.95
CA LYS A 121 -1.88 -13.51 -0.16
C LYS A 121 -0.82 -12.43 -0.25
N ILE A 122 0.32 -12.77 -0.84
CA ILE A 122 1.35 -11.81 -1.22
C ILE A 122 1.32 -11.68 -2.75
N SER A 123 1.12 -10.47 -3.24
CA SER A 123 1.19 -10.14 -4.67
C SER A 123 2.55 -9.50 -4.97
N ILE A 124 3.22 -9.93 -6.05
CA ILE A 124 4.49 -9.36 -6.50
C ILE A 124 4.29 -8.68 -7.85
N PHE A 125 4.74 -7.43 -7.95
CA PHE A 125 4.67 -6.60 -9.14
C PHE A 125 6.06 -6.15 -9.57
N ARG A 126 6.28 -6.06 -10.87
CA ARG A 126 7.46 -5.45 -11.48
C ARG A 126 7.07 -4.11 -12.07
N THR A 127 7.94 -3.12 -11.94
CA THR A 127 7.80 -1.82 -12.60
C THR A 127 8.91 -1.70 -13.65
N THR A 128 8.59 -1.17 -14.83
CA THR A 128 9.58 -0.83 -15.86
C THR A 128 10.24 0.51 -15.62
#